data_AF-A0A6Q2YVE4-F1
#
_entry.id   AF-A0A6Q2YVE4-F1
#
_cell.length_a   1.000
_cell.length_b   1.000
_cell.length_c   1.000
_cell.angle_alpha   90.00
_cell.angle_beta   90.00
_cell.angle_gamma   90.00
#
_symmetry.space_group_name_H-M   'P 1'
#
loop_
_entity.id
_entity.type
_entity.pdbx_description
1 polymer ?
#
loop_
_entity_poly.entity_id
_entity_poly.type
_entity_poly.pdbx_seq_one_letter_code
_entity_poly.pdbx_strand_id
1 'polypeptide(L)'
;MDSQKEALQRIITTLASKNEELQIFMESLRHSLAGVQVNTTQAVSDLEEEFDTLFAVLDEMKESMTNTIKQEGAKKANELQNQLTQSTNALESAEELLEFANNALDIKDEEDFTKAAKQIKDRVTMAPAFRLTMKPKATESMSHLMVDFSQERQLLQNLQFLPVPRAPEIDVGDCLVSDNTVSIAWKMPVEDSKIDHYILEYRKTNHEGLPRVKDERSWEVVDSIKTTEYSLTGLKFDSRFLNVRVRACNKAAAGEYSDLVTLETRAFNFGFDSSSSHLNLKVEDCSVEWDPQGGKGLDSKVKGKENKGSGTPSPKRTSMTRSPAIRGGRDRFTGESYTVLGDSSMDGGQHYWEVKALKDCKSYSVGVAYRNLGKFDQLGKTNTSWCIHINNWLQTSFAAKHNNKAKSLDTAAPDRIGVFCDIDGGQLSFYNAETKQLIHTFKAKFSQPVVPAFMVWCGGLSLSTGMQVPSAVRSFHKTENGLGGSNSSLNSMAQ
;
A
#
# COMPACT_ATOMS: atom_id res chain seq x y z
N MET A 1 -29.02 19.77 63.76
CA MET A 1 -28.82 18.33 63.47
C MET A 1 -28.87 18.03 61.97
N ASP A 2 -29.83 18.57 61.20
CA ASP A 2 -29.98 18.20 59.78
C ASP A 2 -28.85 18.68 58.86
N SER A 3 -28.31 19.88 59.08
CA SER A 3 -27.12 20.36 58.35
C SER A 3 -25.86 19.49 58.56
N GLN A 4 -25.69 18.93 59.77
CA GLN A 4 -24.60 17.99 60.06
C GLN A 4 -24.81 16.63 59.38
N LYS A 5 -26.07 16.17 59.28
CA LYS A 5 -26.43 14.94 58.55
C LYS A 5 -26.17 15.09 57.05
N GLU A 6 -26.51 16.22 56.45
CA GLU A 6 -26.22 16.48 55.03
C GLU A 6 -24.72 16.54 54.74
N ALA A 7 -23.94 17.20 55.59
CA ALA A 7 -22.48 17.24 55.45
C ALA A 7 -21.88 15.83 55.52
N LEU A 8 -22.35 15.01 56.46
CA LEU A 8 -21.94 13.61 56.59
C LEU A 8 -22.35 12.79 55.34
N GLN A 9 -23.54 13.00 54.79
CA GLN A 9 -23.97 12.33 53.55
C GLN A 9 -23.07 12.68 52.36
N ARG A 10 -22.69 13.96 52.18
CA ARG A 10 -21.75 14.37 51.12
C ARG A 10 -20.40 13.68 51.28
N ILE A 11 -19.87 13.62 52.51
CA ILE A 11 -18.60 12.91 52.80
C ILE A 11 -18.73 11.43 52.45
N ILE A 12 -19.83 10.77 52.83
CA ILE A 12 -20.07 9.36 52.51
C ILE A 12 -20.10 9.14 50.99
N THR A 13 -20.79 10.00 50.23
CA THR A 13 -20.85 9.90 48.76
C THR A 13 -19.47 10.07 48.12
N THR A 14 -18.67 11.05 48.56
CA THR A 14 -17.30 11.23 48.05
C THR A 14 -16.41 10.04 48.40
N LEU A 15 -16.52 9.50 49.61
CA LEU A 15 -15.76 8.32 50.04
C LEU A 15 -16.16 7.09 49.20
N ALA A 16 -17.45 6.89 48.93
CA ALA A 16 -17.93 5.81 48.09
C ALA A 16 -17.40 5.92 46.65
N SER A 17 -17.45 7.11 46.04
CA SER A 17 -16.89 7.36 44.72
C SER A 17 -15.37 7.11 44.67
N LYS A 18 -14.62 7.53 45.70
CA LYS A 18 -13.19 7.23 45.79
C LYS A 18 -12.90 5.75 46.00
N ASN A 19 -13.72 5.03 46.77
CA ASN A 19 -13.59 3.58 46.89
C ASN A 19 -13.82 2.87 45.54
N GLU A 20 -14.77 3.32 44.74
CA GLU A 20 -15.02 2.77 43.39
C GLU A 20 -13.84 3.05 42.45
N GLU A 21 -13.32 4.29 42.41
CA GLU A 21 -12.10 4.62 41.64
C GLU A 21 -10.90 3.75 42.06
N LEU A 22 -10.71 3.53 43.36
CA LEU A 22 -9.64 2.68 43.89
C LEU A 22 -9.83 1.21 43.49
N GLN A 23 -11.06 0.70 43.49
CA GLN A 23 -11.34 -0.66 43.03
C GLN A 23 -10.98 -0.84 41.54
N ILE A 24 -11.40 0.09 40.68
CA ILE A 24 -11.07 0.09 39.25
C ILE A 24 -9.55 0.16 39.04
N PHE A 25 -8.87 1.04 39.78
CA PHE A 25 -7.42 1.15 39.72
C PHE A 25 -6.72 -0.14 40.18
N MET A 26 -7.20 -0.78 41.25
CA MET A 26 -6.66 -2.05 41.73
C MET A 26 -6.86 -3.17 40.70
N GLU A 27 -7.99 -3.21 39.99
CA GLU A 27 -8.21 -4.16 38.90
C GLU A 27 -7.27 -3.91 37.72
N SER A 28 -7.06 -2.64 37.33
CA SER A 28 -6.08 -2.25 36.31
C SER A 28 -4.66 -2.65 36.69
N LEU A 29 -4.27 -2.48 37.96
CA LEU A 29 -2.97 -2.93 38.47
C LEU A 29 -2.83 -4.45 38.45
N ARG A 30 -3.86 -5.20 38.86
CA ARG A 30 -3.83 -6.67 38.80
C ARG A 30 -3.71 -7.17 37.36
N HIS A 31 -4.43 -6.55 36.43
CA HIS A 31 -4.33 -6.87 35.01
C HIS A 31 -2.92 -6.59 34.47
N SER A 32 -2.36 -5.41 34.80
CA SER A 32 -0.99 -5.05 34.40
C SER A 32 0.05 -6.01 34.98
N LEU A 33 -0.11 -6.41 36.25
CA LEU A 33 0.77 -7.38 36.91
C LEU A 33 0.73 -8.74 36.20
N ALA A 34 -0.47 -9.24 35.88
CA ALA A 34 -0.65 -10.48 35.13
C ALA A 34 -0.01 -10.37 33.74
N GLY A 35 -0.19 -9.23 33.06
CA GLY A 35 0.46 -8.95 31.77
C GLY A 35 1.99 -9.00 31.85
N VAL A 36 2.59 -8.40 32.90
CA VAL A 36 4.04 -8.47 33.12
C VAL A 36 4.51 -9.91 33.33
N GLN A 37 3.77 -10.73 34.08
CA GLN A 37 4.12 -12.15 34.28
C GLN A 37 4.08 -12.96 32.98
N VAL A 38 3.05 -12.78 32.16
CA VAL A 38 2.93 -13.44 30.86
C VAL A 38 4.05 -12.99 29.93
N ASN A 39 4.29 -11.67 29.81
CA ASN A 39 5.33 -11.12 28.95
C ASN A 39 6.73 -11.56 29.39
N THR A 40 6.97 -11.70 30.70
CA THR A 40 8.27 -12.19 31.21
C THR A 40 8.48 -13.64 30.81
N THR A 41 7.46 -14.49 30.96
CA THR A 41 7.52 -15.90 30.54
C THR A 41 7.77 -16.01 29.04
N GLN A 42 7.07 -15.19 28.24
CA GLN A 42 7.26 -15.14 26.79
C GLN A 42 8.68 -14.70 26.41
N ALA A 43 9.20 -13.63 27.00
CA ALA A 43 10.53 -13.13 26.70
C ALA A 43 11.65 -14.14 27.03
N VAL A 44 11.46 -14.96 28.08
CA VAL A 44 12.37 -16.07 28.38
C VAL A 44 12.27 -17.16 27.31
N SER A 45 11.05 -17.54 26.92
CA SER A 45 10.82 -18.54 25.86
C SER A 45 11.44 -18.12 24.53
N ASP A 46 11.26 -16.86 24.12
CA ASP A 46 11.81 -16.33 22.87
C ASP A 46 13.35 -16.33 22.89
N LEU A 47 13.95 -16.04 24.06
CA LEU A 47 15.40 -16.09 24.24
C LEU A 47 15.93 -17.53 24.14
N GLU A 48 15.25 -18.49 24.77
CA GLU A 48 15.59 -19.91 24.68
C GLU A 48 15.52 -20.41 23.24
N GLU A 49 14.50 -20.03 22.48
CA GLU A 49 14.36 -20.39 21.06
C GLU A 49 15.52 -19.83 20.21
N GLU A 50 15.91 -18.57 20.39
CA GLU A 50 17.06 -17.99 19.68
C GLU A 50 18.37 -18.72 20.04
N PHE A 51 18.58 -19.12 21.30
CA PHE A 51 19.74 -19.96 21.67
C PHE A 51 19.69 -21.36 21.04
N ASP A 52 18.53 -21.99 20.99
CA ASP A 52 18.35 -23.29 20.33
C ASP A 52 18.70 -23.22 18.85
N THR A 53 18.33 -22.14 18.15
CA THR A 53 18.74 -21.94 16.76
C THR A 53 20.26 -21.81 16.61
N LEU A 54 20.93 -21.08 17.52
CA LEU A 54 22.39 -20.95 17.52
C LEU A 54 23.08 -22.29 17.79
N PHE A 55 22.56 -23.09 18.73
CA PHE A 55 23.08 -24.42 19.01
C PHE A 55 22.92 -25.36 17.81
N ALA A 56 21.78 -25.31 17.11
CA ALA A 56 21.55 -26.11 15.92
C ALA A 56 22.60 -25.82 14.83
N VAL A 57 22.91 -24.54 14.58
CA VAL A 57 23.94 -24.13 13.62
C VAL A 57 25.33 -24.63 14.05
N LEU A 58 25.67 -24.53 15.34
CA LEU A 58 26.95 -25.01 15.86
C LEU A 58 27.08 -26.53 15.76
N ASP A 59 26.02 -27.29 16.01
CA ASP A 59 26.01 -28.74 15.87
C ASP A 59 26.11 -29.17 14.41
N GLU A 60 25.42 -28.50 13.48
CA GLU A 60 25.54 -28.74 12.04
C GLU A 60 26.98 -28.47 11.54
N MET A 61 27.57 -27.35 11.98
CA MET A 61 28.96 -27.01 11.67
C MET A 61 29.94 -28.07 12.21
N LYS A 62 29.74 -28.51 13.46
CA LYS A 62 30.55 -29.56 14.09
C LYS A 62 30.44 -30.88 13.35
N GLU A 63 29.24 -31.29 12.94
CA GLU A 63 29.01 -32.51 12.17
C GLU A 63 29.73 -32.43 10.82
N SER A 64 29.56 -31.32 10.09
CA SER A 64 30.20 -31.07 8.80
C SER A 64 31.74 -31.13 8.88
N MET A 65 32.34 -30.45 9.86
CA MET A 65 33.79 -30.48 10.09
C MET A 65 34.29 -31.87 10.48
N THR A 66 33.55 -32.57 11.36
CA THR A 66 33.89 -33.94 11.78
C THR A 66 33.85 -34.90 10.59
N ASN A 67 32.86 -34.78 9.71
CA ASN A 67 32.74 -35.59 8.51
C ASN A 67 33.90 -35.34 7.55
N THR A 68 34.32 -34.08 7.39
CA THR A 68 35.50 -33.73 6.59
C THR A 68 36.77 -34.40 7.11
N ILE A 69 37.01 -34.35 8.43
CA ILE A 69 38.16 -35.01 9.07
C ILE A 69 38.12 -36.53 8.88
N LYS A 70 36.94 -37.15 9.07
CA LYS A 70 36.74 -38.60 8.87
C LYS A 70 37.00 -39.01 7.42
N GLN A 71 36.51 -38.23 6.45
CA GLN A 71 36.70 -38.51 5.02
C GLN A 71 38.19 -38.41 4.63
N GLU A 72 38.88 -37.36 5.07
CA GLU A 72 40.33 -37.22 4.81
C GLU A 72 41.12 -38.34 5.49
N GLY A 73 40.74 -38.71 6.73
CA GLY A 73 41.34 -39.85 7.44
C GLY A 73 41.15 -41.17 6.68
N ALA A 74 39.94 -41.45 6.21
CA ALA A 74 39.63 -42.64 5.42
C ALA A 74 40.38 -42.65 4.08
N LYS A 75 40.45 -41.51 3.39
CA LYS A 75 41.19 -41.36 2.13
C LYS A 75 42.67 -41.65 2.31
N LYS A 76 43.31 -41.05 3.32
CA LYS A 76 44.73 -41.28 3.64
C LYS A 76 44.99 -42.74 4.05
N ALA A 77 44.13 -43.31 4.90
CA ALA A 77 44.23 -44.70 5.32
C ALA A 77 44.11 -45.65 4.12
N ASN A 78 43.16 -45.41 3.22
CA ASN A 78 42.99 -46.21 2.01
C ASN A 78 44.20 -46.12 1.08
N GLU A 79 44.79 -44.93 0.89
CA GLU A 79 45.99 -44.77 0.06
C GLU A 79 47.19 -45.54 0.64
N LEU A 80 47.40 -45.45 1.95
CA LEU A 80 48.46 -46.19 2.64
C LEU A 80 48.21 -47.70 2.62
N GLN A 81 46.97 -48.14 2.85
CA GLN A 81 46.60 -49.56 2.82
C GLN A 81 46.80 -50.15 1.42
N ASN A 82 46.44 -49.42 0.37
CA ASN A 82 46.68 -49.82 -1.02
C ASN A 82 48.18 -49.91 -1.33
N GLN A 83 48.98 -48.94 -0.87
CA GLN A 83 50.43 -48.99 -1.01
C GLN A 83 51.04 -50.17 -0.25
N LEU A 84 50.54 -50.47 0.95
CA LEU A 84 50.97 -51.62 1.75
C LEU A 84 50.70 -52.92 1.01
N THR A 85 49.47 -53.15 0.54
CA THR A 85 49.12 -54.36 -0.24
C THR A 85 49.98 -54.52 -1.49
N GLN A 86 50.21 -53.44 -2.25
CA GLN A 86 51.09 -53.46 -3.42
C GLN A 86 52.53 -53.82 -3.06
N SER A 87 53.03 -53.28 -1.94
CA SER A 87 54.38 -53.54 -1.46
C SER A 87 54.54 -54.97 -0.96
N THR A 88 53.55 -55.50 -0.24
CA THR A 88 53.52 -56.90 0.22
C THR A 88 53.54 -57.87 -0.96
N ASN A 89 52.66 -57.67 -1.96
CA ASN A 89 52.61 -58.55 -3.13
C ASN A 89 53.92 -58.48 -3.96
N ALA A 90 54.52 -57.30 -4.06
CA ALA A 90 55.79 -57.14 -4.77
C ALA A 90 56.96 -57.77 -4.00
N LEU A 91 56.93 -57.73 -2.66
CA LEU A 91 57.91 -58.39 -1.81
C LEU A 91 57.82 -59.92 -1.97
N GLU A 92 56.62 -60.49 -1.87
CA GLU A 92 56.38 -61.93 -2.07
C GLU A 92 56.87 -62.39 -3.44
N SER A 93 56.54 -61.66 -4.51
CA SER A 93 57.03 -61.97 -5.86
C SER A 93 58.57 -61.88 -5.99
N ALA A 94 59.20 -60.96 -5.26
CA ALA A 94 60.66 -60.84 -5.25
C ALA A 94 61.31 -61.97 -4.46
N GLU A 95 60.70 -62.39 -3.34
CA GLU A 95 61.14 -63.54 -2.53
C GLU A 95 61.05 -64.84 -3.34
N GLU A 96 59.94 -65.10 -4.03
CA GLU A 96 59.79 -66.26 -4.93
C GLU A 96 60.85 -66.28 -6.04
N LEU A 97 61.11 -65.11 -6.65
CA LEU A 97 62.10 -65.00 -7.72
C LEU A 97 63.53 -65.20 -7.19
N LEU A 98 63.81 -64.74 -5.98
CA LEU A 98 65.08 -64.94 -5.29
C LEU A 98 65.28 -66.41 -4.93
N GLU A 99 64.24 -67.09 -4.45
CA GLU A 99 64.27 -68.53 -4.20
C GLU A 99 64.51 -69.32 -5.49
N PHE A 100 63.78 -69.00 -6.58
CA PHE A 100 64.00 -69.62 -7.88
C PHE A 100 65.43 -69.41 -8.41
N ALA A 101 65.97 -68.20 -8.23
CA ALA A 101 67.35 -67.89 -8.61
C ALA A 101 68.38 -68.68 -7.78
N ASN A 102 68.17 -68.80 -6.48
CA ASN A 102 69.05 -69.60 -5.61
C ASN A 102 69.02 -71.08 -6.00
N ASN A 103 67.83 -71.65 -6.21
CA ASN A 103 67.69 -73.05 -6.63
C ASN A 103 68.31 -73.31 -8.02
N ALA A 104 68.29 -72.33 -8.92
CA ALA A 104 68.90 -72.46 -10.24
C ALA A 104 70.44 -72.57 -10.19
N LEU A 105 71.10 -72.08 -9.13
CA LEU A 105 72.55 -72.20 -8.96
C LEU A 105 73.00 -73.66 -8.76
N ASP A 106 72.11 -74.55 -8.34
CA ASP A 106 72.40 -75.97 -8.11
C ASP A 106 72.17 -76.85 -9.36
N ILE A 107 71.72 -76.28 -10.49
CA ILE A 107 71.53 -77.00 -11.75
C ILE A 107 72.89 -77.38 -12.34
N LYS A 108 73.07 -78.68 -12.61
CA LYS A 108 74.34 -79.24 -13.12
C LYS A 108 74.41 -79.36 -14.64
N ASP A 109 73.27 -79.33 -15.32
CA ASP A 109 73.17 -79.38 -16.78
C ASP A 109 73.24 -77.96 -17.37
N GLU A 110 74.13 -77.75 -18.35
CA GLU A 110 74.46 -76.43 -18.89
C GLU A 110 73.32 -75.83 -19.72
N GLU A 111 72.56 -76.67 -20.43
CA GLU A 111 71.45 -76.22 -21.28
C GLU A 111 70.25 -75.78 -20.41
N ASP A 112 69.92 -76.58 -19.40
CA ASP A 112 68.86 -76.26 -18.43
C ASP A 112 69.23 -75.05 -17.54
N PHE A 113 70.49 -74.91 -17.13
CA PHE A 113 70.96 -73.72 -16.40
C PHE A 113 70.81 -72.45 -17.25
N THR A 114 71.24 -72.50 -18.52
CA THR A 114 71.14 -71.36 -19.42
C THR A 114 69.68 -70.95 -19.64
N LYS A 115 68.76 -71.92 -19.71
CA LYS A 115 67.33 -71.68 -19.81
C LYS A 115 66.74 -71.05 -18.53
N ALA A 116 67.12 -71.55 -17.34
CA ALA A 116 66.70 -70.97 -16.06
C ALA A 116 67.24 -69.55 -15.87
N ALA A 117 68.53 -69.31 -16.19
CA ALA A 117 69.17 -67.99 -16.13
C ALA A 117 68.49 -66.97 -17.05
N LYS A 118 68.09 -67.37 -18.26
CA LYS A 118 67.31 -66.52 -19.17
C LYS A 118 65.94 -66.17 -18.58
N GLN A 119 65.23 -67.15 -18.01
CA GLN A 119 63.93 -66.90 -17.37
C GLN A 119 64.03 -65.98 -16.14
N ILE A 120 65.06 -66.13 -15.31
CA ILE A 120 65.32 -65.23 -14.18
C ILE A 120 65.56 -63.82 -14.69
N LYS A 121 66.43 -63.66 -15.69
CA LYS A 121 66.73 -62.35 -16.30
C LYS A 121 65.47 -61.66 -16.84
N ASP A 122 64.62 -62.40 -17.52
CA ASP A 122 63.35 -61.88 -18.07
C ASP A 122 62.36 -61.51 -16.94
N ARG A 123 62.30 -62.30 -15.85
CA ARG A 123 61.43 -62.01 -14.70
C ARG A 123 61.92 -60.84 -13.85
N VAL A 124 63.24 -60.73 -13.60
CA VAL A 124 63.84 -59.65 -12.81
C VAL A 124 63.60 -58.28 -13.47
N THR A 125 63.78 -58.20 -14.79
CA THR A 125 63.59 -56.93 -15.53
C THR A 125 62.14 -56.41 -15.49
N MET A 126 61.17 -57.31 -15.28
CA MET A 126 59.75 -57.00 -15.19
C MET A 126 59.20 -57.04 -13.76
N ALA A 127 60.04 -57.32 -12.76
CA ALA A 127 59.57 -57.52 -11.38
C ALA A 127 59.02 -56.20 -10.79
N PRO A 128 57.80 -56.23 -10.22
CA PRO A 128 57.16 -55.04 -9.65
C PRO A 128 57.98 -54.36 -8.54
N ALA A 129 58.74 -55.13 -7.76
CA ALA A 129 59.54 -54.65 -6.64
C ALA A 129 60.53 -53.52 -7.01
N PHE A 130 61.13 -53.58 -8.21
CA PHE A 130 62.10 -52.56 -8.65
C PHE A 130 61.46 -51.27 -9.16
N ARG A 131 60.12 -51.22 -9.27
CA ARG A 131 59.38 -50.06 -9.77
C ARG A 131 58.58 -49.34 -8.68
N LEU A 132 58.56 -49.86 -7.46
CA LEU A 132 57.84 -49.26 -6.34
C LEU A 132 58.61 -48.09 -5.72
N THR A 133 57.87 -47.11 -5.22
CA THR A 133 58.42 -45.97 -4.48
C THR A 133 58.42 -46.28 -2.98
N MET A 134 59.57 -46.11 -2.32
CA MET A 134 59.75 -46.38 -0.88
C MET A 134 59.31 -45.24 0.04
N LYS A 135 58.65 -44.20 -0.49
CA LYS A 135 58.10 -43.09 0.29
C LYS A 135 56.59 -43.29 0.49
N PRO A 136 56.04 -43.07 1.70
CA PRO A 136 54.61 -43.09 1.91
C PRO A 136 53.88 -42.12 0.97
N LYS A 137 52.81 -42.59 0.33
CA LYS A 137 52.00 -41.79 -0.61
C LYS A 137 51.09 -40.78 0.09
N ALA A 138 50.85 -40.94 1.40
CA ALA A 138 50.11 -40.00 2.22
C ALA A 138 50.84 -39.70 3.54
N THR A 139 50.62 -38.51 4.08
CA THR A 139 51.15 -38.07 5.38
C THR A 139 50.16 -38.35 6.51
N GLU A 140 50.66 -38.64 7.71
CA GLU A 140 49.83 -38.82 8.91
C GLU A 140 49.24 -37.51 9.47
N SER A 141 49.78 -36.35 9.07
CA SER A 141 49.40 -35.07 9.66
C SER A 141 47.99 -34.61 9.25
N MET A 142 47.19 -34.21 10.23
CA MET A 142 45.86 -33.59 10.05
C MET A 142 45.84 -32.10 10.44
N SER A 143 47.01 -31.49 10.65
CA SER A 143 47.17 -30.11 11.16
C SER A 143 46.49 -29.04 10.31
N HIS A 144 46.40 -29.24 9.00
CA HIS A 144 45.71 -28.33 8.06
C HIS A 144 44.19 -28.25 8.27
N LEU A 145 43.61 -29.14 9.09
CA LEU A 145 42.19 -29.14 9.47
C LEU A 145 41.97 -28.57 10.90
N MET A 146 42.99 -27.98 11.52
CA MET A 146 42.83 -27.32 12.81
C MET A 146 41.95 -26.09 12.69
N VAL A 147 41.10 -25.87 13.70
CA VAL A 147 40.13 -24.77 13.74
C VAL A 147 40.43 -23.89 14.97
N ASP A 148 40.29 -22.58 14.80
CA ASP A 148 40.37 -21.58 15.86
C ASP A 148 39.04 -20.83 15.94
N PHE A 149 38.36 -20.90 17.09
CA PHE A 149 37.07 -20.26 17.35
C PHE A 149 37.19 -18.98 18.21
N SER A 150 38.37 -18.36 18.25
CA SER A 150 38.64 -17.21 19.12
C SER A 150 37.76 -16.00 18.76
N GLN A 151 37.54 -15.74 17.47
CA GLN A 151 36.72 -14.63 17.00
C GLN A 151 35.23 -14.84 17.32
N GLU A 152 34.72 -16.04 17.05
CA GLU A 152 33.32 -16.42 17.29
C GLU A 152 33.01 -16.36 18.78
N ARG A 153 33.93 -16.83 19.64
CA ARG A 153 33.79 -16.70 21.09
C ARG A 153 33.70 -15.25 21.54
N GLN A 154 34.51 -14.36 20.96
CA GLN A 154 34.47 -12.94 21.28
C GLN A 154 33.15 -12.30 20.82
N LEU A 155 32.61 -12.69 19.65
CA LEU A 155 31.31 -12.23 19.18
C LEU A 155 30.18 -12.67 20.13
N LEU A 156 30.20 -13.94 20.58
CA LEU A 156 29.22 -14.46 21.54
C LEU A 156 29.29 -13.75 22.91
N GLN A 157 30.50 -13.39 23.37
CA GLN A 157 30.68 -12.63 24.62
C GLN A 157 30.16 -11.19 24.55
N ASN A 158 30.10 -10.62 23.34
CA ASN A 158 29.61 -9.26 23.11
C ASN A 158 28.11 -9.19 22.78
N LEU A 159 27.39 -10.32 22.83
CA LEU A 159 25.94 -10.34 22.62
C LEU A 159 25.22 -9.48 23.67
N GLN A 160 24.31 -8.63 23.20
CA GLN A 160 23.50 -7.74 24.03
C GLN A 160 22.06 -7.75 23.53
N PHE A 161 21.11 -7.47 24.43
CA PHE A 161 19.72 -7.26 24.04
C PHE A 161 19.60 -6.11 23.04
N LEU A 162 18.63 -6.22 22.13
CA LEU A 162 18.39 -5.19 21.14
C LEU A 162 17.86 -3.93 21.84
N PRO A 163 18.44 -2.74 21.56
CA PRO A 163 17.91 -1.49 22.08
C PRO A 163 16.55 -1.21 21.44
N VAL A 164 15.66 -0.48 22.13
CA VAL A 164 14.42 -0.01 21.51
C VAL A 164 14.78 0.95 20.37
N PRO A 165 14.25 0.75 19.14
CA PRO A 165 14.53 1.64 18.02
C PRO A 165 14.11 3.08 18.33
N ARG A 166 14.88 4.06 17.84
CA ARG A 166 14.50 5.47 17.94
C ARG A 166 13.31 5.78 17.01
N ALA A 167 12.58 6.85 17.31
CA ALA A 167 11.52 7.34 16.43
C ALA A 167 12.12 7.77 15.07
N PRO A 168 11.54 7.32 13.93
CA PRO A 168 11.88 7.86 12.61
C PRO A 168 11.47 9.33 12.47
N GLU A 169 12.09 10.02 11.52
CA GLU A 169 11.74 11.39 11.14
C GLU A 169 11.12 11.40 9.73
N ILE A 170 9.87 11.82 9.61
CA ILE A 170 9.19 11.94 8.31
C ILE A 170 9.77 13.14 7.55
N ASP A 171 10.23 12.90 6.32
CA ASP A 171 10.71 13.95 5.44
C ASP A 171 9.54 14.55 4.67
N VAL A 172 9.01 15.66 5.19
CA VAL A 172 7.85 16.35 4.61
C VAL A 172 8.15 16.87 3.19
N GLY A 173 9.42 17.16 2.87
CA GLY A 173 9.82 17.62 1.54
C GLY A 173 9.70 16.55 0.45
N ASP A 174 9.93 15.30 0.83
CA ASP A 174 9.84 14.14 -0.06
C ASP A 174 8.46 13.45 -0.02
N CYS A 175 7.56 13.92 0.85
CA CYS A 175 6.17 13.48 0.86
C CYS A 175 5.39 14.10 -0.32
N LEU A 176 4.66 13.27 -1.05
CA LEU A 176 3.91 13.69 -2.24
C LEU A 176 2.46 13.23 -2.18
N VAL A 177 1.53 14.14 -2.49
CA VAL A 177 0.11 13.85 -2.65
C VAL A 177 -0.27 14.07 -4.12
N SER A 178 -0.51 12.99 -4.87
CA SER A 178 -0.82 13.03 -6.31
C SER A 178 -1.64 11.84 -6.75
N ASP A 179 -2.53 11.98 -7.75
CA ASP A 179 -3.20 10.84 -8.42
C ASP A 179 -3.89 9.84 -7.47
N ASN A 180 -4.45 10.29 -6.36
CA ASN A 180 -5.03 9.46 -5.29
C ASN A 180 -4.02 8.56 -4.56
N THR A 181 -2.76 8.96 -4.62
CA THR A 181 -1.63 8.34 -3.94
C THR A 181 -1.00 9.34 -2.99
N VAL A 182 -0.64 8.86 -1.80
CA VAL A 182 0.17 9.61 -0.84
C VAL A 182 1.46 8.85 -0.59
N SER A 183 2.56 9.37 -1.13
CA SER A 183 3.91 8.87 -0.90
C SER A 183 4.48 9.54 0.33
N ILE A 184 4.96 8.73 1.26
CA ILE A 184 5.48 9.16 2.56
C ILE A 184 6.91 8.65 2.63
N ALA A 185 7.85 9.54 2.88
CA ALA A 185 9.26 9.22 3.06
C ALA A 185 9.69 9.59 4.48
N TRP A 186 10.60 8.82 5.05
CA TRP A 186 11.18 9.07 6.36
C TRP A 186 12.65 8.67 6.38
N LYS A 187 13.34 9.02 7.46
CA LYS A 187 14.72 8.61 7.72
C LYS A 187 14.92 8.32 9.19
N MET A 188 15.94 7.51 9.48
CA MET A 188 16.36 7.31 10.86
C MET A 188 17.34 8.41 11.28
N PRO A 189 17.21 9.01 12.48
CA PRO A 189 18.16 10.01 12.97
C PRO A 189 19.59 9.48 13.08
N VAL A 190 19.73 8.17 13.30
CA VAL A 190 20.99 7.43 13.34
C VAL A 190 20.76 6.12 12.60
N GLU A 191 21.67 5.74 11.71
CA GLU A 191 21.58 4.46 11.02
C GLU A 191 21.56 3.30 12.04
N ASP A 192 20.53 2.47 11.94
CA ASP A 192 20.35 1.31 12.79
C ASP A 192 20.06 0.09 11.92
N SER A 193 21.09 -0.72 11.71
CA SER A 193 21.00 -1.96 10.93
C SER A 193 20.18 -3.05 11.63
N LYS A 194 19.73 -2.83 12.87
CA LYS A 194 18.92 -3.77 13.65
C LYS A 194 17.42 -3.58 13.43
N ILE A 195 17.01 -2.55 12.68
CA ILE A 195 15.61 -2.36 12.30
C ILE A 195 15.18 -3.52 11.41
N ASP A 196 14.13 -4.20 11.82
CA ASP A 196 13.52 -5.26 11.03
C ASP A 196 12.49 -4.69 10.06
N HIS A 197 11.57 -3.84 10.52
CA HIS A 197 10.52 -3.25 9.69
C HIS A 197 10.01 -1.92 10.28
N TYR A 198 9.14 -1.23 9.54
CA TYR A 198 8.43 -0.03 9.97
C TYR A 198 6.92 -0.27 9.96
N ILE A 199 6.24 0.43 10.87
CA ILE A 199 4.79 0.51 10.94
C ILE A 199 4.38 1.95 10.65
N LEU A 200 3.61 2.13 9.58
CA LEU A 200 2.99 3.39 9.21
C LEU A 200 1.54 3.38 9.69
N GLU A 201 1.17 4.41 10.42
CA GLU A 201 -0.22 4.68 10.75
C GLU A 201 -0.69 5.96 10.07
N TYR A 202 -1.91 5.91 9.55
CA TYR A 202 -2.55 7.07 8.96
C TYR A 202 -4.03 7.17 9.30
N ARG A 203 -4.58 8.38 9.21
CA ARG A 203 -6.02 8.61 9.33
C ARG A 203 -6.43 9.89 8.63
N LYS A 204 -7.66 9.90 8.13
CA LYS A 204 -8.25 11.06 7.45
C LYS A 204 -8.94 11.99 8.44
N THR A 205 -8.70 13.29 8.35
CA THR A 205 -9.31 14.30 9.21
C THR A 205 -9.63 15.59 8.45
N ASN A 206 -10.59 16.36 8.96
CA ASN A 206 -10.92 17.70 8.46
C ASN A 206 -10.28 18.82 9.28
N HIS A 207 -9.53 18.46 10.33
CA HIS A 207 -8.87 19.40 11.22
C HIS A 207 -7.37 19.40 10.98
N GLU A 208 -6.81 20.60 10.90
CA GLU A 208 -5.37 20.78 10.81
C GLU A 208 -4.73 20.58 12.19
N GLY A 209 -3.64 19.80 12.24
CA GLY A 209 -2.84 19.59 13.44
C GLY A 209 -3.30 18.45 14.35
N LEU A 210 -2.83 18.50 15.60
CA LEU A 210 -3.05 17.47 16.61
C LEU A 210 -4.55 17.28 16.91
N PRO A 211 -5.00 16.04 17.17
CA PRO A 211 -6.41 15.73 17.40
C PRO A 211 -6.98 16.57 18.54
N ARG A 212 -7.98 17.40 18.23
CA ARG A 212 -8.78 18.10 19.25
C ARG A 212 -9.76 17.08 19.83
N VAL A 213 -9.43 16.53 21.00
CA VAL A 213 -10.25 15.72 21.93
C VAL A 213 -11.32 14.80 21.28
N LYS A 214 -11.11 13.48 21.41
CA LYS A 214 -12.08 12.40 21.08
C LYS A 214 -12.53 12.33 19.61
N ASP A 215 -11.63 12.60 18.66
CA ASP A 215 -11.86 12.16 17.29
C ASP A 215 -11.67 10.63 17.24
N GLU A 216 -12.78 9.89 17.35
CA GLU A 216 -12.90 8.42 17.47
C GLU A 216 -12.48 7.64 16.21
N ARG A 217 -11.85 8.28 15.22
CA ARG A 217 -11.38 7.58 14.03
C ARG A 217 -10.13 6.75 14.35
N SER A 218 -10.29 5.44 14.25
CA SER A 218 -9.19 4.47 14.34
C SER A 218 -8.10 4.79 13.33
N TRP A 219 -6.85 4.55 13.72
CA TRP A 219 -5.72 4.57 12.81
C TRP A 219 -5.83 3.39 11.85
N GLU A 220 -5.61 3.67 10.57
CA GLU A 220 -5.32 2.64 9.59
C GLU A 220 -3.83 2.31 9.69
N VAL A 221 -3.51 1.02 9.68
CA VAL A 221 -2.15 0.52 9.96
C VAL A 221 -1.62 -0.20 8.73
N VAL A 222 -0.42 0.16 8.32
CA VAL A 222 0.39 -0.57 7.36
C VAL A 222 1.63 -1.07 8.08
N ASP A 223 1.81 -2.38 8.09
CA ASP A 223 2.89 -3.06 8.80
C ASP A 223 3.87 -3.70 7.80
N SER A 224 5.01 -4.18 8.31
CA SER A 224 6.02 -4.95 7.58
C SER A 224 6.69 -4.16 6.45
N ILE A 225 6.77 -2.84 6.57
CA ILE A 225 7.46 -2.00 5.58
C ILE A 225 8.97 -2.16 5.78
N LYS A 226 9.70 -2.57 4.73
CA LYS A 226 11.16 -2.79 4.78
C LYS A 226 11.99 -1.61 4.25
N THR A 227 11.33 -0.64 3.63
CA THR A 227 11.91 0.57 3.05
C THR A 227 11.66 1.79 3.94
N THR A 228 12.34 2.90 3.65
CA THR A 228 12.11 4.19 4.31
C THR A 228 11.14 5.09 3.54
N GLU A 229 10.38 4.50 2.63
CA GLU A 229 9.32 5.14 1.88
C GLU A 229 8.15 4.17 1.68
N TYR A 230 6.94 4.71 1.63
CA TYR A 230 5.73 3.94 1.34
C TYR A 230 4.69 4.79 0.63
N SER A 231 4.00 4.21 -0.36
CA SER A 231 2.95 4.88 -1.12
C SER A 231 1.59 4.28 -0.84
N LEU A 232 0.72 5.05 -0.19
CA LEU A 232 -0.69 4.73 0.01
C LEU A 232 -1.44 5.00 -1.29
N THR A 233 -1.86 3.96 -2.01
CA THR A 233 -2.55 4.08 -3.32
C THR A 233 -4.06 3.88 -3.18
N GLY A 234 -4.84 4.41 -4.12
CA GLY A 234 -6.29 4.22 -4.16
C GLY A 234 -7.06 4.99 -3.07
N LEU A 235 -6.45 6.02 -2.49
CA LEU A 235 -7.08 6.82 -1.44
C LEU A 235 -8.18 7.71 -2.02
N LYS A 236 -9.38 7.62 -1.44
CA LYS A 236 -10.40 8.67 -1.60
C LYS A 236 -10.07 9.83 -0.67
N PHE A 237 -9.80 11.01 -1.22
CA PHE A 237 -9.53 12.23 -0.45
C PHE A 237 -10.83 12.92 -0.06
N ASP A 238 -11.66 12.22 0.73
CA ASP A 238 -12.95 12.70 1.26
C ASP A 238 -12.81 13.64 2.48
N SER A 239 -11.59 13.80 2.98
CA SER A 239 -11.24 14.69 4.08
C SER A 239 -10.15 15.66 3.61
N ARG A 240 -10.02 16.81 4.27
CA ARG A 240 -9.05 17.84 3.87
C ARG A 240 -7.60 17.48 4.18
N PHE A 241 -7.38 16.66 5.20
CA PHE A 241 -6.06 16.31 5.67
C PHE A 241 -5.90 14.81 5.90
N LEU A 242 -4.66 14.35 5.73
CA LEU A 242 -4.20 13.02 6.10
C LEU A 242 -3.12 13.16 7.18
N ASN A 243 -3.41 12.63 8.36
CA ASN A 243 -2.46 12.56 9.46
C ASN A 243 -1.68 11.26 9.35
N VAL A 244 -0.34 11.32 9.39
CA VAL A 244 0.56 10.18 9.24
C VAL A 244 1.62 10.17 10.34
N ARG A 245 1.98 8.97 10.80
CA ARG A 245 3.09 8.75 11.74
C ARG A 245 3.72 7.39 11.49
N VAL A 246 5.03 7.26 11.69
CA VAL A 246 5.77 6.02 11.44
C VAL A 246 6.57 5.64 12.67
N ARG A 247 6.67 4.35 12.99
CA ARG A 247 7.61 3.84 14.01
C ARG A 247 8.51 2.77 13.41
N ALA A 248 9.72 2.66 13.95
CA ALA A 248 10.66 1.58 13.62
C ALA A 248 10.49 0.42 14.60
N CYS A 249 10.61 -0.80 14.09
CA CYS A 249 10.51 -2.04 14.85
C CYS A 249 11.75 -2.87 14.60
N ASN A 250 12.32 -3.44 15.66
CA ASN A 250 13.29 -4.53 15.56
C ASN A 250 12.64 -5.83 16.02
N LYS A 251 13.40 -6.92 16.03
CA LYS A 251 12.89 -8.24 16.44
C LYS A 251 12.33 -8.26 17.87
N ALA A 252 12.77 -7.38 18.76
CA ALA A 252 12.42 -7.41 20.18
C ALA A 252 11.42 -6.34 20.62
N ALA A 253 11.39 -5.19 19.93
CA ALA A 253 10.64 -4.02 20.38
C ALA A 253 10.21 -3.13 19.21
N ALA A 254 9.06 -2.50 19.40
CA ALA A 254 8.63 -1.36 18.61
C ALA A 254 9.05 -0.06 19.31
N GLY A 255 9.71 0.82 18.56
CA GLY A 255 10.05 2.16 19.01
C GLY A 255 8.84 3.07 19.15
N GLU A 256 9.10 4.30 19.57
CA GLU A 256 8.11 5.36 19.55
C GLU A 256 7.76 5.77 18.11
N TYR A 257 6.55 6.32 17.95
CA TYR A 257 6.17 6.93 16.67
C TYR A 257 6.92 8.24 16.46
N SER A 258 7.15 8.55 15.18
CA SER A 258 7.57 9.87 14.70
C SER A 258 6.62 10.96 15.19
N ASP A 259 7.09 12.19 15.13
CA ASP A 259 6.19 13.35 15.19
C ASP A 259 5.08 13.22 14.15
N LEU A 260 3.90 13.70 14.52
CA LEU A 260 2.72 13.65 13.66
C LEU A 260 2.89 14.61 12.49
N VAL A 261 2.78 14.11 11.27
CA VAL A 261 2.75 14.94 10.05
C VAL A 261 1.33 14.99 9.50
N THR A 262 0.89 16.20 9.14
CA THR A 262 -0.40 16.45 8.50
C THR A 262 -0.17 16.82 7.04
N LEU A 263 -0.64 15.99 6.11
CA LEU A 263 -0.58 16.23 4.67
C LEU A 263 -1.92 16.76 4.15
N GLU A 264 -1.91 17.83 3.36
CA GLU A 264 -3.15 18.40 2.80
C GLU A 264 -3.59 17.64 1.53
N THR A 265 -4.84 17.22 1.49
CA THR A 265 -5.47 16.53 0.37
C THR A 265 -6.51 17.44 -0.28
N ARG A 266 -6.10 18.18 -1.30
CA ARG A 266 -6.89 19.24 -1.98
C ARG A 266 -7.91 18.71 -3.01
N ALA A 267 -8.61 17.63 -2.69
CA ALA A 267 -9.59 17.08 -3.60
C ALA A 267 -10.94 17.79 -3.50
N PHE A 268 -11.58 18.01 -4.65
CA PHE A 268 -12.92 18.56 -4.70
C PHE A 268 -13.95 17.45 -4.40
N ASN A 269 -14.67 17.60 -3.30
CA ASN A 269 -15.75 16.70 -2.90
C ASN A 269 -17.08 17.43 -3.03
N PHE A 270 -18.02 16.81 -3.73
CA PHE A 270 -19.39 17.30 -3.86
C PHE A 270 -20.33 16.12 -4.13
N GLY A 271 -21.60 16.30 -3.79
CA GLY A 271 -22.70 15.41 -4.14
C GLY A 271 -23.70 16.09 -5.08
N PHE A 272 -24.78 15.39 -5.40
CA PHE A 272 -25.88 15.97 -6.18
C PHE A 272 -26.79 16.83 -5.29
N ASP A 273 -27.06 18.06 -5.71
CA ASP A 273 -28.04 18.93 -5.08
C ASP A 273 -29.46 18.48 -5.43
N SER A 274 -30.01 17.59 -4.61
CA SER A 274 -31.38 17.07 -4.75
C SER A 274 -32.45 18.16 -4.77
N SER A 275 -32.18 19.35 -4.22
CA SER A 275 -33.12 20.47 -4.24
C SER A 275 -33.23 21.14 -5.62
N SER A 276 -32.15 21.07 -6.41
CA SER A 276 -32.11 21.55 -7.80
C SER A 276 -32.70 20.56 -8.80
N SER A 277 -32.72 19.27 -8.45
CA SER A 277 -33.03 18.16 -9.37
C SER A 277 -34.41 18.26 -10.03
N HIS A 278 -34.46 17.99 -11.33
CA HIS A 278 -35.71 17.81 -12.07
C HIS A 278 -36.56 16.67 -11.46
N LEU A 279 -37.89 16.79 -11.52
CA LEU A 279 -38.82 15.83 -10.89
C LEU A 279 -38.73 14.39 -11.44
N ASN A 280 -38.24 14.25 -12.67
CA ASN A 280 -37.98 12.96 -13.34
C ASN A 280 -36.56 12.42 -13.13
N LEU A 281 -35.77 13.02 -12.23
CA LEU A 281 -34.48 12.48 -11.85
C LEU A 281 -34.55 11.94 -10.42
N LYS A 282 -34.23 10.66 -10.28
CA LYS A 282 -33.97 10.04 -8.99
C LYS A 282 -32.51 10.27 -8.64
N VAL A 283 -32.27 10.97 -7.55
CA VAL A 283 -30.93 11.26 -7.03
C VAL A 283 -30.67 10.36 -5.83
N GLU A 284 -29.56 9.65 -5.87
CA GLU A 284 -28.97 8.91 -4.74
C GLU A 284 -27.58 9.49 -4.45
N ASP A 285 -26.89 8.97 -3.43
CA ASP A 285 -25.64 9.57 -2.91
C ASP A 285 -24.59 9.86 -3.99
N CYS A 286 -24.38 8.92 -4.91
CA CYS A 286 -23.38 9.03 -5.98
C CYS A 286 -23.93 8.67 -7.37
N SER A 287 -25.25 8.61 -7.54
CA SER A 287 -25.88 8.34 -8.83
C SER A 287 -27.11 9.22 -9.07
N VAL A 288 -27.38 9.47 -10.35
CA VAL A 288 -28.61 10.11 -10.81
C VAL A 288 -29.16 9.36 -12.00
N GLU A 289 -30.44 8.98 -11.92
CA GLU A 289 -31.12 8.19 -12.94
C GLU A 289 -32.41 8.88 -13.38
N TRP A 290 -32.67 8.81 -14.68
CA TRP A 290 -33.92 9.29 -15.25
C TRP A 290 -35.04 8.28 -14.99
N ASP A 291 -36.09 8.73 -14.31
CA ASP A 291 -37.29 7.95 -14.01
C ASP A 291 -38.45 8.35 -14.95
N PRO A 292 -38.90 7.44 -15.85
CA PRO A 292 -40.06 7.68 -16.71
C PRO A 292 -41.36 7.90 -15.93
N GLN A 293 -41.45 7.44 -14.68
CA GLN A 293 -42.63 7.60 -13.81
C GLN A 293 -42.56 8.85 -12.91
N GLY A 294 -41.45 9.59 -12.95
CA GLY A 294 -41.16 10.70 -12.06
C GLY A 294 -42.31 11.71 -11.97
N GLY A 295 -42.84 11.88 -10.75
CA GLY A 295 -43.86 12.88 -10.41
C GLY A 295 -45.29 12.37 -10.15
N LYS A 296 -45.62 11.08 -10.33
CA LYS A 296 -47.00 10.57 -10.09
C LYS A 296 -47.27 9.97 -8.70
N GLY A 297 -46.31 10.01 -7.78
CA GLY A 297 -46.38 9.32 -6.49
C GLY A 297 -46.71 10.15 -5.24
N LEU A 298 -46.84 11.49 -5.31
CA LEU A 298 -46.98 12.31 -4.09
C LEU A 298 -48.25 13.17 -3.96
N ASP A 299 -49.22 13.10 -4.89
CA ASP A 299 -50.47 13.89 -4.81
C ASP A 299 -51.74 13.12 -5.21
N SER A 300 -51.85 11.84 -4.86
CA SER A 300 -53.08 11.07 -5.02
C SER A 300 -53.75 10.79 -3.67
N LYS A 301 -54.22 11.85 -3.00
CA LYS A 301 -55.17 11.68 -1.89
C LYS A 301 -56.54 11.32 -2.46
N VAL A 302 -56.83 10.03 -2.35
CA VAL A 302 -58.05 9.30 -2.68
C VAL A 302 -59.32 10.13 -2.45
N LYS A 303 -60.09 10.31 -3.54
CA LYS A 303 -61.44 10.86 -3.53
C LYS A 303 -62.42 9.76 -3.07
N GLY A 304 -62.61 9.65 -1.76
CA GLY A 304 -63.67 8.82 -1.16
C GLY A 304 -64.96 9.62 -0.96
N LYS A 305 -66.03 9.23 -1.66
CA LYS A 305 -67.42 9.66 -1.42
C LYS A 305 -67.97 8.86 -0.24
N GLU A 306 -68.38 9.50 0.85
CA GLU A 306 -69.51 9.04 1.69
C GLU A 306 -70.28 10.25 2.23
N ASN A 307 -71.60 10.07 2.36
CA ASN A 307 -72.59 11.12 2.62
C ASN A 307 -73.52 10.65 3.76
N LYS A 308 -73.56 11.37 4.90
CA LYS A 308 -74.76 11.86 5.64
C LYS A 308 -74.56 12.03 7.16
N GLY A 309 -74.86 13.26 7.63
CA GLY A 309 -75.44 13.65 8.95
C GLY A 309 -74.54 13.57 10.18
N SER A 310 -74.56 14.46 11.19
CA SER A 310 -75.30 15.69 11.53
C SER A 310 -74.70 16.24 12.86
N GLY A 311 -74.70 17.56 13.10
CA GLY A 311 -74.60 18.14 14.46
C GLY A 311 -73.42 19.10 14.73
N THR A 312 -73.74 20.39 14.89
CA THR A 312 -72.92 21.51 15.44
C THR A 312 -72.75 21.41 16.98
N PRO A 313 -71.97 22.28 17.70
CA PRO A 313 -71.20 23.46 17.30
C PRO A 313 -69.73 23.53 17.84
N SER A 314 -68.96 24.50 17.36
CA SER A 314 -67.61 24.87 17.86
C SER A 314 -67.60 25.35 19.32
N PRO A 315 -66.44 25.30 20.02
CA PRO A 315 -65.70 26.56 20.22
C PRO A 315 -64.16 26.47 20.28
N LYS A 316 -63.55 27.62 19.94
CA LYS A 316 -62.30 28.24 20.43
C LYS A 316 -60.92 27.64 20.07
N ARG A 317 -60.34 28.30 19.06
CA ARG A 317 -58.94 28.70 18.82
C ARG A 317 -58.01 28.70 20.05
N THR A 318 -56.99 27.83 20.01
CA THR A 318 -55.69 28.04 20.65
C THR A 318 -54.59 27.89 19.60
N SER A 319 -53.73 28.90 19.52
CA SER A 319 -52.63 28.98 18.57
C SER A 319 -51.53 28.00 18.95
N MET A 320 -51.31 26.97 18.13
CA MET A 320 -50.02 26.30 18.07
C MET A 320 -49.30 26.77 16.81
N THR A 321 -48.19 27.45 17.03
CA THR A 321 -47.19 27.84 16.04
C THR A 321 -46.79 26.63 15.21
N ARG A 322 -47.35 26.55 14.00
CA ARG A 322 -46.88 25.65 12.96
C ARG A 322 -45.54 26.21 12.47
N SER A 323 -44.47 25.48 12.75
CA SER A 323 -43.18 25.66 12.08
C SER A 323 -43.41 25.70 10.57
N PRO A 324 -42.83 26.66 9.83
CA PRO A 324 -43.09 26.78 8.41
C PRO A 324 -42.55 25.54 7.69
N ALA A 325 -43.43 24.82 6.99
CA ALA A 325 -43.03 23.78 6.06
C ALA A 325 -42.06 24.37 5.03
N ILE A 326 -40.93 23.68 4.82
CA ILE A 326 -39.93 24.00 3.81
C ILE A 326 -40.62 24.00 2.43
N ARG A 327 -40.73 25.17 1.81
CA ARG A 327 -41.26 25.35 0.45
C ARG A 327 -40.24 24.83 -0.57
N GLY A 328 -40.13 23.51 -0.75
CA GLY A 328 -39.16 22.85 -1.65
C GLY A 328 -39.50 22.84 -3.15
N GLY A 329 -40.46 23.66 -3.61
CA GLY A 329 -40.94 23.66 -5.00
C GLY A 329 -40.38 24.74 -5.90
N ARG A 330 -39.53 25.66 -5.40
CA ARG A 330 -39.18 26.88 -6.12
C ARG A 330 -37.82 26.87 -6.82
N ASP A 331 -36.97 25.86 -6.67
CA ASP A 331 -35.60 25.88 -7.21
C ASP A 331 -35.27 24.70 -8.15
N ARG A 332 -36.25 23.84 -8.45
CA ARG A 332 -36.07 22.69 -9.34
C ARG A 332 -36.08 23.08 -10.82
N PHE A 333 -35.27 22.38 -11.62
CA PHE A 333 -35.39 22.43 -13.08
C PHE A 333 -36.72 21.80 -13.54
N THR A 334 -37.23 22.29 -14.67
CA THR A 334 -38.54 21.90 -15.21
C THR A 334 -38.53 21.85 -16.75
N GLY A 335 -39.56 21.24 -17.34
CA GLY A 335 -39.70 21.13 -18.80
C GLY A 335 -38.72 20.11 -19.36
N GLU A 336 -38.03 20.44 -20.44
CA GLU A 336 -37.03 19.55 -21.06
C GLU A 336 -35.64 19.63 -20.41
N SER A 337 -35.51 20.36 -19.31
CA SER A 337 -34.26 20.53 -18.56
C SER A 337 -34.16 19.45 -17.48
N TYR A 338 -33.86 18.22 -17.88
CA TYR A 338 -33.64 17.08 -16.97
C TYR A 338 -32.30 17.22 -16.24
N THR A 339 -32.13 18.29 -15.48
CA THR A 339 -30.86 18.76 -14.91
C THR A 339 -30.82 18.55 -13.39
N VAL A 340 -29.62 18.27 -12.88
CA VAL A 340 -29.25 18.34 -11.46
C VAL A 340 -27.88 19.04 -11.35
N LEU A 341 -27.70 19.88 -10.34
CA LEU A 341 -26.43 20.55 -10.05
C LEU A 341 -25.66 19.82 -8.94
N GLY A 342 -24.38 20.13 -8.81
CA GLY A 342 -23.60 19.82 -7.62
C GLY A 342 -24.03 20.68 -6.42
N ASP A 343 -23.88 20.12 -5.22
CA ASP A 343 -24.17 20.81 -3.95
C ASP A 343 -23.10 21.84 -3.54
N SER A 344 -21.92 21.78 -4.15
CA SER A 344 -20.76 22.60 -3.82
C SER A 344 -20.29 23.42 -5.02
N SER A 345 -19.92 24.68 -4.79
CA SER A 345 -19.41 25.60 -5.81
C SER A 345 -17.89 25.71 -5.78
N MET A 346 -17.31 25.94 -6.95
CA MET A 346 -15.89 26.24 -7.14
C MET A 346 -15.75 27.74 -7.43
N ASP A 347 -15.01 28.46 -6.59
CA ASP A 347 -14.76 29.91 -6.66
C ASP A 347 -13.29 30.27 -6.96
N GLY A 348 -12.38 29.29 -6.93
CA GLY A 348 -10.97 29.43 -7.29
C GLY A 348 -10.28 28.06 -7.36
N GLY A 349 -9.05 28.02 -7.86
CA GLY A 349 -8.22 26.81 -7.91
C GLY A 349 -8.55 25.82 -9.03
N GLN A 350 -7.98 24.63 -8.91
CA GLN A 350 -8.02 23.55 -9.89
C GLN A 350 -8.74 22.32 -9.31
N HIS A 351 -9.76 21.84 -10.02
CA HIS A 351 -10.64 20.78 -9.54
C HIS A 351 -10.79 19.67 -10.58
N TYR A 352 -10.96 18.44 -10.13
CA TYR A 352 -11.17 17.29 -11.00
C TYR A 352 -12.19 16.30 -10.43
N TRP A 353 -13.06 15.77 -11.28
CA TRP A 353 -13.99 14.69 -10.96
C TRP A 353 -14.25 13.82 -12.18
N GLU A 354 -14.78 12.62 -11.96
CA GLU A 354 -15.12 11.69 -13.04
C GLU A 354 -16.59 11.31 -13.00
N VAL A 355 -17.16 11.11 -14.19
CA VAL A 355 -18.55 10.71 -14.39
C VAL A 355 -18.59 9.49 -15.28
N LYS A 356 -19.27 8.44 -14.83
CA LYS A 356 -19.47 7.21 -15.59
C LYS A 356 -20.92 7.08 -16.03
N ALA A 357 -21.14 6.77 -17.30
CA ALA A 357 -22.45 6.41 -17.80
C ALA A 357 -22.87 5.03 -17.27
N LEU A 358 -24.11 4.90 -16.78
CA LEU A 358 -24.68 3.59 -16.43
C LEU A 358 -25.02 2.80 -17.70
N LYS A 359 -25.18 1.48 -17.57
CA LYS A 359 -25.24 0.51 -18.69
C LYS A 359 -26.32 0.83 -19.73
N ASP A 360 -27.42 1.45 -19.31
CA ASP A 360 -28.56 1.82 -20.13
C ASP A 360 -28.59 3.32 -20.51
N CYS A 361 -27.58 4.10 -20.13
CA CYS A 361 -27.51 5.52 -20.42
C CYS A 361 -27.31 5.78 -21.90
N LYS A 362 -28.29 6.46 -22.52
CA LYS A 362 -28.29 6.77 -23.95
C LYS A 362 -28.11 8.25 -24.25
N SER A 363 -28.50 9.15 -23.35
CA SER A 363 -28.41 10.58 -23.64
C SER A 363 -28.21 11.39 -22.37
N TYR A 364 -27.09 12.10 -22.32
CA TYR A 364 -26.70 12.89 -21.16
C TYR A 364 -25.77 14.05 -21.51
N SER A 365 -25.57 14.95 -20.56
CA SER A 365 -24.58 16.03 -20.63
C SER A 365 -23.90 16.22 -19.29
N VAL A 366 -22.60 16.48 -19.35
CA VAL A 366 -21.76 16.72 -18.17
C VAL A 366 -20.97 18.00 -18.39
N GLY A 367 -20.88 18.84 -17.38
CA GLY A 367 -20.02 20.00 -17.39
C GLY A 367 -20.19 20.86 -16.16
N VAL A 368 -20.17 22.17 -16.34
CA VAL A 368 -20.33 23.16 -15.28
C VAL A 368 -21.32 24.24 -15.68
N ALA A 369 -21.94 24.86 -14.68
CA ALA A 369 -22.83 26.00 -14.86
C ALA A 369 -22.68 27.01 -13.74
N TYR A 370 -23.11 28.24 -13.97
CA TYR A 370 -23.38 29.15 -12.85
C TYR A 370 -24.64 28.70 -12.11
N ARG A 371 -24.65 28.90 -10.78
CA ARG A 371 -25.76 28.46 -9.92
C ARG A 371 -27.10 29.14 -10.25
N ASN A 372 -27.06 30.28 -10.95
CA ASN A 372 -28.24 31.01 -11.42
C ASN A 372 -28.77 30.56 -12.79
N LEU A 373 -28.37 29.37 -13.28
CA LEU A 373 -28.90 28.77 -14.51
C LEU A 373 -30.44 28.72 -14.45
N GLY A 374 -31.11 29.16 -15.53
CA GLY A 374 -32.56 29.20 -15.58
C GLY A 374 -33.18 27.79 -15.53
N LYS A 375 -34.34 27.66 -14.87
CA LYS A 375 -34.99 26.35 -14.65
C LYS A 375 -35.44 25.64 -15.92
N PHE A 376 -35.58 26.37 -17.02
CA PHE A 376 -35.95 25.85 -18.34
C PHE A 376 -34.75 25.78 -19.28
N ASP A 377 -33.57 26.19 -18.83
CA ASP A 377 -32.36 26.21 -19.64
C ASP A 377 -31.68 24.84 -19.63
N GLN A 378 -31.49 24.30 -20.84
CA GLN A 378 -30.68 23.11 -21.03
C GLN A 378 -29.20 23.48 -21.05
N LEU A 379 -28.35 22.64 -20.46
CA LEU A 379 -26.90 22.82 -20.47
C LEU A 379 -26.36 23.03 -21.89
N GLY A 380 -25.51 24.04 -22.04
CA GLY A 380 -24.88 24.41 -23.30
C GLY A 380 -25.73 25.33 -24.21
N LYS A 381 -27.01 25.56 -23.89
CA LYS A 381 -27.86 26.50 -24.66
C LYS A 381 -27.68 27.96 -24.27
N THR A 382 -27.19 28.23 -23.06
CA THR A 382 -26.95 29.59 -22.55
C THR A 382 -25.47 29.90 -22.44
N ASN A 383 -25.13 31.18 -22.23
CA ASN A 383 -23.77 31.62 -21.90
C ASN A 383 -23.37 31.32 -20.43
N THR A 384 -24.25 30.70 -19.65
CA THR A 384 -24.05 30.39 -18.22
C THR A 384 -23.72 28.92 -17.97
N SER A 385 -23.56 28.11 -19.03
CA SER A 385 -23.24 26.68 -18.94
C SER A 385 -22.29 26.23 -20.05
N TRP A 386 -21.42 25.27 -19.71
CA TRP A 386 -20.47 24.62 -20.60
C TRP A 386 -20.54 23.13 -20.37
N CYS A 387 -20.75 22.34 -21.41
CA CYS A 387 -20.84 20.89 -21.26
C CYS A 387 -20.36 20.14 -22.49
N ILE A 388 -20.08 18.86 -22.30
CA ILE A 388 -20.12 17.88 -23.38
C ILE A 388 -21.46 17.16 -23.34
N HIS A 389 -21.97 16.86 -24.52
CA HIS A 389 -23.25 16.21 -24.74
C HIS A 389 -23.03 14.92 -25.51
N ILE A 390 -23.59 13.83 -25.00
CA ILE A 390 -23.55 12.50 -25.61
C ILE A 390 -24.98 12.05 -25.83
N ASN A 391 -25.27 11.60 -27.05
CA ASN A 391 -26.51 10.95 -27.44
C ASN A 391 -26.15 9.71 -28.27
N ASN A 392 -26.62 8.54 -27.84
CA ASN A 392 -26.40 7.24 -28.45
C ASN A 392 -27.74 6.53 -28.74
N TRP A 393 -28.86 7.26 -28.81
CA TRP A 393 -30.18 6.67 -28.96
C TRP A 393 -30.58 6.39 -30.42
N LEU A 394 -31.05 7.42 -31.16
CA LEU A 394 -31.48 7.30 -32.56
C LEU A 394 -30.46 7.88 -33.54
N GLN A 395 -29.77 8.95 -33.13
CA GLN A 395 -28.68 9.58 -33.87
C GLN A 395 -27.52 9.75 -32.90
N THR A 396 -26.38 9.14 -33.22
CA THR A 396 -25.17 9.29 -32.42
C THR A 396 -24.66 10.72 -32.54
N SER A 397 -24.49 11.38 -31.41
CA SER A 397 -23.95 12.74 -31.34
C SER A 397 -23.05 12.86 -30.12
N PHE A 398 -21.82 13.30 -30.37
CA PHE A 398 -20.89 13.68 -29.32
C PHE A 398 -20.41 15.10 -29.61
N ALA A 399 -20.73 16.05 -28.75
CA ALA A 399 -20.48 17.46 -29.02
C ALA A 399 -20.15 18.25 -27.76
N ALA A 400 -19.23 19.21 -27.88
CA ALA A 400 -19.03 20.26 -26.91
C ALA A 400 -20.05 21.39 -27.14
N LYS A 401 -20.79 21.80 -26.10
CA LYS A 401 -21.87 22.79 -26.18
C LYS A 401 -21.66 23.96 -25.22
N HIS A 402 -21.84 25.17 -25.72
CA HIS A 402 -21.85 26.41 -24.95
C HIS A 402 -22.53 27.54 -25.75
N ASN A 403 -23.35 28.37 -25.10
CA ASN A 403 -23.99 29.54 -25.70
C ASN A 403 -24.71 29.25 -27.03
N ASN A 404 -25.49 28.17 -27.03
CA ASN A 404 -26.25 27.68 -28.19
C ASN A 404 -25.38 27.28 -29.40
N LYS A 405 -24.08 27.12 -29.20
CA LYS A 405 -23.14 26.58 -30.19
C LYS A 405 -22.80 25.14 -29.81
N ALA A 406 -22.76 24.26 -30.80
CA ALA A 406 -22.35 22.88 -30.66
C ALA A 406 -21.19 22.59 -31.62
N LYS A 407 -20.10 22.05 -31.10
CA LYS A 407 -18.97 21.55 -31.88
C LYS A 407 -18.96 20.03 -31.79
N SER A 408 -19.18 19.34 -32.91
CA SER A 408 -19.03 17.89 -32.98
C SER A 408 -17.60 17.47 -32.63
N LEU A 409 -17.47 16.35 -31.94
CA LEU A 409 -16.20 15.77 -31.51
C LEU A 409 -15.98 14.49 -32.32
N ASP A 410 -14.80 14.38 -32.94
CA ASP A 410 -14.49 13.31 -33.90
C ASP A 410 -14.04 12.00 -33.24
N THR A 411 -13.92 11.98 -31.92
CA THR A 411 -13.52 10.81 -31.13
C THR A 411 -14.73 10.01 -30.67
N ALA A 412 -14.55 8.72 -30.37
CA ALA A 412 -15.60 7.96 -29.69
C ALA A 412 -15.86 8.52 -28.28
N ALA A 413 -17.13 8.55 -27.87
CA ALA A 413 -17.50 8.93 -26.51
C ALA A 413 -17.00 7.85 -25.52
N PRO A 414 -16.22 8.22 -24.49
CA PRO A 414 -15.76 7.24 -23.50
C PRO A 414 -16.87 6.85 -22.52
N ASP A 415 -16.73 5.68 -21.91
CA ASP A 415 -17.65 5.22 -20.84
C ASP A 415 -17.54 6.06 -19.57
N ARG A 416 -16.36 6.67 -19.35
CA ARG A 416 -16.05 7.53 -18.22
C ARG A 416 -15.36 8.80 -18.68
N ILE A 417 -15.92 9.93 -18.26
CA ILE A 417 -15.44 11.27 -18.57
C ILE A 417 -14.78 11.86 -17.33
N GLY A 418 -13.53 12.30 -17.47
CA GLY A 418 -12.88 13.18 -16.51
C GLY A 418 -13.19 14.64 -16.84
N VAL A 419 -13.54 15.41 -15.83
CA VAL A 419 -13.79 16.85 -15.95
C VAL A 419 -12.76 17.58 -15.10
N PHE A 420 -11.97 18.42 -15.74
CA PHE A 420 -10.99 19.29 -15.11
C PHE A 420 -11.45 20.74 -15.24
N CYS A 421 -11.51 21.45 -14.11
CA CYS A 421 -11.89 22.86 -14.09
C CYS A 421 -10.77 23.66 -13.42
N ASP A 422 -10.10 24.50 -14.20
CA ASP A 422 -9.14 25.50 -13.70
C ASP A 422 -9.84 26.86 -13.68
N ILE A 423 -10.29 27.26 -12.49
CA ILE A 423 -11.02 28.52 -12.30
C ILE A 423 -10.07 29.70 -12.51
N ASP A 424 -8.86 29.61 -11.98
CA ASP A 424 -7.88 30.69 -11.99
C ASP A 424 -7.26 30.85 -13.40
N GLY A 425 -7.00 29.72 -14.08
CA GLY A 425 -6.52 29.66 -15.45
C GLY A 425 -7.61 29.88 -16.52
N GLY A 426 -8.89 29.90 -16.12
CA GLY A 426 -10.02 30.13 -17.02
C GLY A 426 -10.23 29.01 -18.04
N GLN A 427 -10.20 27.76 -17.58
CA GLN A 427 -10.25 26.58 -18.44
C GLN A 427 -11.18 25.51 -17.90
N LEU A 428 -11.92 24.87 -18.81
CA LEU A 428 -12.68 23.66 -18.55
C LEU A 428 -12.32 22.61 -19.59
N SER A 429 -11.71 21.52 -19.15
CA SER A 429 -11.22 20.45 -20.02
C SER A 429 -11.90 19.13 -19.69
N PHE A 430 -12.16 18.34 -20.73
CA PHE A 430 -12.78 17.04 -20.65
C PHE A 430 -11.81 15.99 -21.16
N TYR A 431 -11.71 14.87 -20.45
CA TYR A 431 -10.77 13.79 -20.74
C TYR A 431 -11.49 12.46 -20.79
N ASN A 432 -10.95 11.52 -21.57
CA ASN A 432 -11.23 10.11 -21.35
C ASN A 432 -10.60 9.74 -20.01
N ALA A 433 -11.40 9.38 -19.01
CA ALA A 433 -10.90 9.12 -17.68
C ALA A 433 -9.99 7.88 -17.60
N GLU A 434 -10.13 6.92 -18.51
CA GLU A 434 -9.28 5.73 -18.54
C GLU A 434 -7.93 6.04 -19.17
N THR A 435 -7.93 6.60 -20.38
CA THR A 435 -6.70 6.83 -21.16
C THR A 435 -6.02 8.16 -20.85
N LYS A 436 -6.67 9.02 -20.05
CA LYS A 436 -6.31 10.43 -19.79
C LYS A 436 -6.11 11.28 -21.05
N GLN A 437 -6.66 10.84 -22.20
CA GLN A 437 -6.61 11.61 -23.44
C GLN A 437 -7.59 12.78 -23.40
N LEU A 438 -7.12 13.95 -23.85
CA LEU A 438 -7.95 15.15 -23.94
C LEU A 438 -9.04 14.96 -25.02
N ILE A 439 -10.28 15.27 -24.65
CA ILE A 439 -11.45 15.27 -25.54
C ILE A 439 -11.71 16.70 -26.04
N HIS A 440 -11.84 17.65 -25.13
CA HIS A 440 -12.18 19.03 -25.47
C HIS A 440 -11.78 20.00 -24.36
N THR A 441 -11.51 21.25 -24.73
CA THR A 441 -11.21 22.34 -23.82
C THR A 441 -12.01 23.58 -24.19
N PHE A 442 -12.75 24.12 -23.22
CA PHE A 442 -13.27 25.47 -23.27
C PHE A 442 -12.28 26.42 -22.60
N LYS A 443 -11.94 27.52 -23.28
CA LYS A 443 -11.30 28.68 -22.66
C LYS A 443 -12.42 29.64 -22.24
N ALA A 444 -12.61 29.81 -20.94
CA ALA A 444 -13.72 30.58 -20.39
C ALA A 444 -13.26 31.35 -19.15
N LYS A 445 -13.43 32.68 -19.16
CA LYS A 445 -13.23 33.49 -17.96
C LYS A 445 -14.51 33.44 -17.13
N PHE A 446 -14.52 32.60 -16.10
CA PHE A 446 -15.66 32.47 -15.21
C PHE A 446 -15.88 33.80 -14.46
N SER A 447 -17.08 34.37 -14.58
CA SER A 447 -17.46 35.64 -13.95
C SER A 447 -18.13 35.44 -12.59
N GLN A 448 -18.47 34.20 -12.24
CA GLN A 448 -19.10 33.79 -11.00
C GLN A 448 -18.59 32.40 -10.62
N PRO A 449 -18.73 31.98 -9.34
CA PRO A 449 -18.50 30.60 -8.95
C PRO A 449 -19.33 29.64 -9.81
N VAL A 450 -18.71 28.55 -10.23
CA VAL A 450 -19.35 27.51 -11.04
C VAL A 450 -19.65 26.29 -10.18
N VAL A 451 -20.70 25.57 -10.55
CA VAL A 451 -21.06 24.28 -9.96
C VAL A 451 -20.98 23.19 -11.04
N PRO A 452 -20.62 21.95 -10.69
CA PRO A 452 -20.82 20.80 -11.56
C PRO A 452 -22.29 20.71 -11.98
N ALA A 453 -22.55 20.36 -13.24
CA ALA A 453 -23.89 20.31 -13.79
C ALA A 453 -24.07 19.08 -14.68
N PHE A 454 -25.20 18.40 -14.49
CA PHE A 454 -25.50 17.13 -15.14
C PHE A 454 -26.91 17.17 -15.69
N MET A 455 -27.10 16.71 -16.92
CA MET A 455 -28.43 16.58 -17.51
C MET A 455 -28.58 15.17 -18.08
N VAL A 456 -29.66 14.47 -17.70
CA VAL A 456 -29.87 13.05 -18.01
C VAL A 456 -31.22 12.88 -18.67
N TRP A 457 -31.23 12.60 -19.98
CA TRP A 457 -32.48 12.37 -20.73
C TRP A 457 -32.88 10.90 -20.76
N CYS A 458 -31.93 9.98 -20.65
CA CYS A 458 -32.19 8.54 -20.70
C CYS A 458 -31.06 7.73 -20.01
N GLY A 459 -31.47 6.85 -19.09
CA GLY A 459 -30.60 6.04 -18.20
C GLY A 459 -30.06 6.86 -17.02
N GLY A 460 -28.81 6.65 -16.62
CA GLY A 460 -28.22 7.38 -15.50
C GLY A 460 -26.72 7.55 -15.51
N LEU A 461 -26.24 8.30 -14.51
CA LEU A 461 -24.83 8.63 -14.30
C LEU A 461 -24.40 8.25 -12.89
N SER A 462 -23.15 7.83 -12.76
CA SER A 462 -22.46 7.65 -11.48
C SER A 462 -21.30 8.65 -11.35
N LEU A 463 -21.17 9.24 -10.17
CA LEU A 463 -20.21 10.29 -9.85
C LEU A 463 -19.05 9.76 -9.01
N SER A 464 -17.83 10.18 -9.34
CA SER A 464 -16.60 9.92 -8.57
C SER A 464 -15.90 11.24 -8.25
N THR A 465 -15.88 11.61 -6.97
CA THR A 465 -15.28 12.84 -6.42
C THR A 465 -14.24 12.51 -5.35
N GLY A 466 -13.57 13.54 -4.81
CA GLY A 466 -12.52 13.33 -3.82
C GLY A 466 -11.22 12.83 -4.45
N MET A 467 -10.93 13.27 -5.67
CA MET A 467 -9.71 12.95 -6.39
C MET A 467 -8.82 14.19 -6.56
N GLN A 468 -7.51 13.98 -6.53
CA GLN A 468 -6.56 15.02 -6.93
C GLN A 468 -6.63 15.22 -8.44
N VAL A 469 -6.30 16.44 -8.89
CA VAL A 469 -6.10 16.72 -10.32
C VAL A 469 -4.98 15.82 -10.84
N PRO A 470 -5.25 14.94 -11.82
CA PRO A 470 -4.27 13.97 -12.26
C PRO A 470 -2.99 14.62 -12.81
N SER A 471 -1.83 14.06 -12.51
CA SER A 471 -0.53 14.55 -12.98
C SER A 471 -0.45 14.59 -14.51
N ALA A 472 -0.99 13.55 -15.17
CA ALA A 472 -1.13 13.49 -16.62
C ALA A 472 -1.98 14.63 -17.19
N VAL A 473 -3.02 15.07 -16.46
CA VAL A 473 -3.84 16.22 -16.87
C VAL A 473 -3.02 17.51 -16.74
N ARG A 474 -2.26 17.68 -15.64
CA ARG A 474 -1.41 18.86 -15.41
C ARG A 474 -0.28 19.01 -16.44
N SER A 475 0.32 17.91 -16.91
CA SER A 475 1.47 17.96 -17.82
C SER A 475 1.10 18.50 -19.21
N PHE A 476 -0.06 18.13 -19.75
CA PHE A 476 -0.56 18.67 -21.04
C PHE A 476 -0.76 20.19 -21.01
N HIS A 477 -1.04 20.79 -19.85
CA HIS A 477 -1.16 22.24 -19.71
C HIS A 477 0.19 22.97 -19.76
N LYS A 478 1.29 22.36 -19.29
CA LYS A 478 2.63 22.97 -19.40
C LYS A 478 3.08 23.02 -20.86
N THR A 479 2.73 22.04 -21.68
CA THR A 479 3.16 21.96 -23.09
C THR A 479 2.39 22.96 -23.99
N GLU A 480 1.11 23.22 -23.71
CA GLU A 480 0.33 24.22 -24.49
C GLU A 480 0.68 25.68 -24.14
N ASN A 481 1.08 25.96 -22.90
CA ASN A 481 1.47 27.31 -22.46
C ASN A 481 2.97 27.61 -22.66
N GLY A 482 3.77 26.64 -23.14
CA GLY A 482 5.24 26.70 -23.22
C GLY A 482 5.85 27.15 -24.55
N LEU A 483 5.05 27.53 -25.55
CA LEU A 483 5.58 28.10 -26.80
C LEU A 483 5.81 29.61 -26.66
N GLY A 484 6.85 29.96 -25.90
CA GLY A 484 7.30 31.33 -25.74
C GLY A 484 8.62 31.43 -24.97
N GLY A 485 9.74 31.37 -25.70
CA GLY A 485 11.03 31.85 -25.21
C GLY A 485 12.10 30.79 -24.94
N SER A 486 12.52 30.02 -25.94
CA SER A 486 13.83 29.38 -25.92
C SER A 486 14.92 30.39 -26.30
N ASN A 487 15.49 31.08 -25.32
CA ASN A 487 16.84 31.66 -25.46
C ASN A 487 17.85 30.54 -25.24
N SER A 488 18.24 29.90 -26.33
CA SER A 488 19.42 29.05 -26.42
C SER A 488 20.68 29.85 -26.09
N SER A 489 21.29 29.60 -24.93
CA SER A 489 22.72 29.88 -24.74
C SER A 489 23.47 28.57 -24.93
N LEU A 490 23.86 28.32 -26.18
CA LEU A 490 24.82 27.27 -26.54
C LEU A 490 26.21 27.75 -26.14
N ASN A 491 26.77 27.15 -25.09
CA ASN A 491 28.23 27.15 -24.90
C ASN A 491 28.83 26.18 -25.93
N SER A 492 29.48 26.72 -26.96
CA SER A 492 30.44 25.97 -27.77
C SER A 492 31.85 26.17 -27.21
N MET A 493 32.42 25.12 -26.62
CA MET A 493 33.87 24.95 -26.55
C MET A 493 34.31 24.16 -27.78
N ALA A 494 35.23 24.72 -28.56
CA ALA A 494 36.41 24.03 -29.12
C ALA A 494 37.14 24.93 -30.15
N GLN A 495 38.17 25.65 -29.66
CA GLN A 495 39.56 25.77 -30.17
C GLN A 495 40.17 27.11 -29.76
#